data_AF-K3YA04-F1
#
_entry.id   AF-K3YA04-F1
#
_cell.length_a   1.000
_cell.length_b   1.000
_cell.length_c   1.000
_cell.angle_alpha   90.00
_cell.angle_beta   90.00
_cell.angle_gamma   90.00
#
_symmetry.space_group_name_H-M   'P 1'
#
loop_
_entity.id
_entity.type
_entity.pdbx_description
1 polymer ?
#
loop_
_entity_poly.entity_id
_entity_poly.type
_entity_poly.pdbx_seq_one_letter_code
_entity_poly.pdbx_strand_id
1 'polypeptide(L)'
;MDEVTQAVENLKKEWNQAVSQLEESIAAIRSCGKTGKGTEEANSLPRLNGSAQDALQLLKSLQFRLDLLAQQLPTFEEVQSGQATLESWDEQYKKLRASLRNANLQAKENIRKAAQEERELLLGGGEESTIRRRNLQTKTGMTSSAESITESLRRSRQMMVQEVERSASTLATFDESTSVLRKAEGEYQGHRSLLSRTRGLLSTMQRQDVLDR
;
A
#
# COMPACT_ATOMS: atom_id res chain seq x y z
N MET A 1 44.27 -26.91 -34.18
CA MET A 1 44.18 -26.37 -32.81
C MET A 1 44.09 -27.56 -31.89
N ASP A 2 45.10 -27.74 -31.05
CA ASP A 2 45.19 -28.83 -30.09
C ASP A 2 43.96 -28.85 -29.15
N GLU A 3 43.54 -30.02 -28.68
CA GLU A 3 42.32 -30.14 -27.85
C GLU A 3 42.48 -29.37 -26.53
N VAL A 4 43.70 -29.37 -25.97
CA VAL A 4 44.06 -28.66 -24.74
C VAL A 4 44.03 -27.14 -24.94
N THR A 5 44.48 -26.62 -26.09
CA THR A 5 44.47 -25.18 -26.34
C THR A 5 43.06 -24.63 -26.51
N GLN A 6 42.17 -25.39 -27.16
CA GLN A 6 40.74 -25.05 -27.23
C GLN A 6 40.07 -25.05 -25.85
N ALA A 7 40.42 -26.01 -24.98
CA ALA A 7 39.90 -26.06 -23.61
C ALA A 7 40.34 -24.84 -22.79
N VAL A 8 41.59 -24.38 -22.95
CA VAL A 8 42.10 -23.16 -22.29
C VAL A 8 41.39 -21.90 -22.81
N GLU A 9 41.11 -21.79 -24.10
CA GLU A 9 40.34 -20.66 -24.65
C GLU A 9 38.90 -20.62 -24.11
N ASN A 10 38.25 -21.78 -24.01
CA ASN A 10 36.90 -21.87 -23.44
C ASN A 10 36.90 -21.49 -21.95
N LEU A 11 37.90 -21.93 -21.17
CA LEU A 11 38.07 -21.50 -19.78
C LEU A 11 38.23 -19.98 -19.65
N LYS A 12 38.97 -19.33 -20.56
CA LYS A 12 39.11 -17.86 -20.57
C LYS A 12 37.78 -17.16 -20.83
N LYS A 13 36.93 -17.71 -21.70
CA LYS A 13 35.57 -17.18 -21.94
C LYS A 13 34.68 -17.36 -20.70
N GLU A 14 34.69 -18.54 -20.09
CA GLU A 14 33.96 -18.82 -18.84
C GLU A 14 34.40 -17.89 -17.71
N TRP A 15 35.71 -17.64 -17.57
CA TRP A 15 36.27 -16.69 -16.61
C TRP A 15 35.73 -15.29 -16.81
N ASN A 16 35.80 -14.76 -18.03
CA ASN A 16 35.33 -13.41 -18.34
C ASN A 16 33.83 -13.26 -18.07
N GLN A 17 33.03 -14.27 -18.40
CA GLN A 17 31.59 -14.27 -18.12
C GLN A 17 31.32 -14.25 -16.60
N ALA A 18 32.04 -15.07 -15.83
CA ALA A 18 31.91 -15.12 -14.38
C ALA A 18 32.35 -13.82 -13.70
N VAL A 19 33.41 -13.18 -14.21
CA VAL A 19 33.84 -11.84 -13.76
C VAL A 19 32.75 -10.81 -14.03
N SER A 20 32.15 -10.78 -15.23
CA SER A 20 31.06 -9.85 -15.56
C SER A 20 29.88 -10.00 -14.60
N GLN A 21 29.44 -11.23 -14.34
CA GLN A 21 28.34 -11.52 -13.41
C GLN A 21 28.65 -11.07 -11.98
N LEU A 22 29.90 -11.26 -11.54
CA LEU A 22 30.35 -10.81 -10.23
C LEU A 22 30.40 -9.28 -10.14
N GLU A 23 30.88 -8.59 -11.18
CA GLU A 23 30.91 -7.13 -11.25
C GLU A 23 29.51 -6.52 -11.23
N GLU A 24 28.56 -7.10 -11.97
CA GLU A 24 27.14 -6.72 -11.93
C GLU A 24 26.55 -6.88 -10.52
N SER A 25 26.83 -8.02 -9.87
CA SER A 25 26.39 -8.28 -8.50
C SER A 25 26.99 -7.27 -7.52
N ILE A 26 28.28 -6.94 -7.65
CA ILE A 26 28.96 -5.94 -6.83
C ILE A 26 28.36 -4.55 -7.06
N ALA A 27 28.05 -4.19 -8.30
CA ALA A 27 27.43 -2.91 -8.64
C ALA A 27 26.03 -2.79 -8.02
N ALA A 28 25.21 -3.85 -8.10
CA ALA A 28 23.89 -3.92 -7.48
C ALA A 28 23.97 -3.81 -5.95
N ILE A 29 24.92 -4.50 -5.31
CA ILE A 29 25.16 -4.37 -3.87
C ILE A 29 25.55 -2.93 -3.51
N ARG A 30 26.41 -2.28 -4.31
CA ARG A 30 26.86 -0.90 -4.07
C ARG A 30 25.74 0.12 -4.19
N SER A 31 24.71 -0.16 -5.00
CA SER A 31 23.54 0.73 -5.13
C SER A 31 22.53 0.58 -4.00
N CYS A 32 22.55 -0.53 -3.24
CA CYS A 32 21.65 -0.73 -2.11
C CYS A 32 21.77 0.42 -1.08
N GLY A 33 20.62 0.95 -0.67
CA GLY A 33 20.47 2.04 0.29
C GLY A 33 20.60 3.44 -0.28
N LYS A 34 20.81 3.62 -1.60
CA LYS A 34 20.95 4.97 -2.21
C LYS A 34 19.64 5.58 -2.69
N THR A 35 18.61 4.78 -2.93
CA THR A 35 17.37 5.21 -3.61
C THR A 35 16.24 5.57 -2.65
N GLY A 36 16.50 5.64 -1.35
CA GLY A 36 15.46 5.88 -0.33
C GLY A 36 14.55 4.68 -0.08
N LYS A 37 14.85 3.50 -0.66
CA LYS A 37 14.16 2.21 -0.41
C LYS A 37 15.02 1.26 0.43
N GLY A 38 15.68 1.80 1.46
CA GLY A 38 16.71 1.08 2.20
C GLY A 38 16.22 -0.24 2.82
N THR A 39 14.96 -0.31 3.23
CA THR A 39 14.33 -1.50 3.83
C THR A 39 14.01 -2.60 2.81
N GLU A 40 13.48 -2.25 1.64
CA GLU A 40 13.21 -3.21 0.56
C GLU A 40 14.51 -3.75 -0.06
N GLU A 41 15.50 -2.89 -0.27
CA GLU A 41 16.80 -3.27 -0.83
C GLU A 41 17.65 -4.08 0.17
N ALA A 42 17.44 -3.91 1.48
CA ALA A 42 18.06 -4.77 2.48
C ALA A 42 17.64 -6.24 2.36
N ASN A 43 16.41 -6.52 1.90
CA ASN A 43 15.91 -7.88 1.74
C ASN A 43 16.53 -8.61 0.54
N SER A 44 16.99 -7.88 -0.48
CA SER A 44 17.65 -8.45 -1.66
C SER A 44 19.16 -8.67 -1.45
N LEU A 45 19.78 -7.98 -0.49
CA LEU A 45 21.22 -8.11 -0.19
C LEU A 45 21.71 -9.53 0.10
N PRO A 46 21.02 -10.38 0.89
CA PRO A 46 21.45 -11.76 1.11
C PRO A 46 21.52 -12.56 -0.18
N ARG A 47 20.52 -12.38 -1.06
CA ARG A 47 20.45 -13.07 -2.36
C ARG A 47 21.56 -12.60 -3.30
N LEU A 48 21.79 -11.28 -3.39
CA LEU A 48 22.89 -10.72 -4.20
C LEU A 48 24.26 -11.20 -3.70
N ASN A 49 24.44 -11.29 -2.39
CA ASN A 49 25.66 -11.86 -1.81
C ASN A 49 25.81 -13.35 -2.09
N GLY A 50 24.73 -14.13 -2.05
CA GLY A 50 24.75 -15.54 -2.46
C GLY A 50 25.27 -15.70 -3.87
N SER A 51 24.67 -14.99 -4.83
CA SER A 51 25.12 -14.99 -6.24
C SER A 51 26.58 -14.56 -6.41
N ALA A 52 27.02 -13.54 -5.67
CA ALA A 52 28.41 -13.09 -5.71
C ALA A 52 29.40 -14.11 -5.11
N GLN A 53 29.00 -14.85 -4.07
CA GLN A 53 29.81 -15.94 -3.51
C GLN A 53 29.88 -17.11 -4.50
N ASP A 54 28.78 -17.49 -5.13
CA ASP A 54 28.75 -18.56 -6.12
C ASP A 54 29.68 -18.24 -7.31
N ALA A 55 29.64 -17.00 -7.80
CA ALA A 55 30.57 -16.53 -8.84
C ALA A 55 32.03 -16.58 -8.38
N LEU A 56 32.34 -16.20 -7.13
CA LEU A 56 33.69 -16.31 -6.58
C LEU A 56 34.17 -17.77 -6.46
N GLN A 57 33.29 -18.70 -6.09
CA GLN A 57 33.62 -20.13 -6.04
C GLN A 57 33.88 -20.67 -7.45
N LEU A 58 33.06 -20.27 -8.42
CA LEU A 58 33.24 -20.64 -9.81
C LEU A 58 34.59 -20.13 -10.35
N LEU A 59 34.95 -18.87 -10.11
CA LEU A 59 36.28 -18.33 -10.44
C LEU A 59 37.40 -19.17 -9.80
N LYS A 60 37.28 -19.54 -8.53
CA LYS A 60 38.30 -20.39 -7.87
C LYS A 60 38.44 -21.76 -8.53
N SER A 61 37.32 -22.36 -8.95
CA SER A 61 37.34 -23.64 -9.69
C SER A 61 37.98 -23.50 -11.08
N LEU A 62 37.76 -22.39 -11.78
CA LEU A 62 38.36 -22.11 -13.08
C LEU A 62 39.87 -21.90 -12.97
N GLN A 63 40.35 -21.21 -11.92
CA GLN A 63 41.78 -21.10 -11.63
C GLN A 63 42.43 -22.48 -11.47
N PHE A 64 41.80 -23.37 -10.71
CA PHE A 64 42.31 -24.74 -10.52
C PHE A 64 42.32 -25.54 -11.84
N ARG A 65 41.28 -25.40 -12.66
CA ARG A 65 41.24 -26.05 -14.00
C ARG A 65 42.33 -25.49 -14.92
N LEU A 66 42.58 -24.19 -14.90
CA LEU A 66 43.64 -23.57 -15.69
C LEU A 66 45.02 -24.05 -15.23
N ASP A 67 45.25 -24.19 -13.92
CA ASP A 67 46.52 -24.71 -13.38
C ASP A 67 46.82 -26.12 -13.91
N LEU A 68 45.81 -26.99 -13.89
CA LEU A 68 45.93 -28.36 -14.40
C LEU A 68 46.21 -28.39 -15.91
N LEU A 69 45.48 -27.61 -16.71
CA LEU A 69 45.65 -27.59 -18.16
C LEU A 69 46.92 -26.87 -18.60
N ALA A 70 47.38 -25.86 -17.86
CA ALA A 70 48.59 -25.13 -18.18
C ALA A 70 49.84 -26.03 -18.15
N GLN A 71 49.85 -27.04 -17.27
CA GLN A 71 50.92 -28.04 -17.20
C GLN A 71 50.89 -29.05 -18.36
N GLN A 72 49.75 -29.19 -19.04
CA GLN A 72 49.53 -30.14 -20.14
C GLN A 72 49.73 -29.51 -21.52
N LEU A 73 50.12 -28.23 -21.59
CA LEU A 73 50.36 -27.53 -22.84
C LEU A 73 51.63 -28.07 -23.53
N PRO A 74 51.60 -28.25 -24.86
CA PRO A 74 52.67 -28.94 -25.60
C PRO A 74 53.97 -28.12 -25.69
N THR A 75 53.88 -26.79 -25.63
CA THR A 75 55.03 -25.89 -25.79
C THR A 75 55.39 -25.18 -24.49
N PHE A 76 56.69 -25.05 -24.20
CA PHE A 76 57.18 -24.32 -23.02
C PHE A 76 56.69 -22.85 -22.98
N GLU A 77 56.64 -22.17 -24.13
CA GLU A 77 56.11 -20.81 -24.23
C GLU A 77 54.61 -20.74 -23.85
N GLU A 78 53.83 -21.74 -24.25
CA GLU A 78 52.41 -21.83 -23.93
C GLU A 78 52.20 -22.11 -22.44
N VAL A 79 53.01 -22.99 -21.84
CA VAL A 79 53.03 -23.23 -20.39
C VAL A 79 53.33 -21.93 -19.62
N GLN A 80 54.36 -21.18 -20.03
CA GLN A 80 54.66 -19.87 -19.42
C GLN A 80 53.51 -18.87 -19.58
N SER A 81 52.87 -18.83 -20.75
CA SER A 81 51.70 -17.98 -20.97
C SER A 81 50.52 -18.36 -20.06
N GLY A 82 50.32 -19.66 -19.82
CA GLY A 82 49.32 -20.20 -18.90
C GLY A 82 49.59 -19.77 -17.45
N GLN A 83 50.83 -19.88 -17.01
CA GLN A 83 51.25 -19.43 -15.67
C GLN A 83 51.06 -17.92 -15.49
N ALA A 84 51.47 -17.10 -16.47
CA ALA A 84 51.24 -15.66 -16.44
C ALA A 84 49.74 -15.31 -16.39
N THR A 85 48.90 -16.04 -17.13
CA THR A 85 47.44 -15.85 -17.05
C THR A 85 46.88 -16.23 -15.68
N LEU A 86 47.43 -17.26 -15.03
CA LEU A 86 47.03 -17.69 -13.70
C LEU A 86 47.38 -16.64 -12.63
N GLU A 87 48.57 -16.04 -12.70
CA GLU A 87 48.97 -14.91 -11.86
C GLU A 87 48.02 -13.72 -12.04
N SER A 88 47.69 -13.38 -13.30
CA SER A 88 46.73 -12.31 -13.61
C SER A 88 45.33 -12.60 -13.04
N TRP A 89 44.88 -13.86 -13.09
CA TRP A 89 43.59 -14.29 -12.54
C TRP A 89 43.59 -14.24 -11.02
N ASP A 90 44.70 -14.57 -10.35
CA ASP A 90 44.81 -14.47 -8.89
C ASP A 90 44.77 -13.01 -8.41
N GLU A 91 45.44 -12.10 -9.12
CA GLU A 91 45.32 -10.67 -8.86
C GLU A 91 43.89 -10.15 -9.07
N GLN A 92 43.26 -10.50 -10.19
CA GLN A 92 41.87 -10.12 -10.48
C GLN A 92 40.93 -10.65 -9.41
N TYR A 93 41.07 -11.91 -9.02
CA TYR A 93 40.28 -12.52 -7.95
C TYR A 93 40.43 -11.77 -6.62
N LYS A 94 41.67 -11.43 -6.22
CA LYS A 94 41.92 -10.64 -5.00
C LYS A 94 41.27 -9.25 -5.08
N LYS A 95 41.39 -8.56 -6.23
CA LYS A 95 40.77 -7.25 -6.48
C LYS A 95 39.24 -7.33 -6.40
N LEU A 96 38.62 -8.32 -7.05
CA LEU A 96 37.17 -8.55 -7.02
C LEU A 96 36.68 -8.89 -5.61
N ARG A 97 37.40 -9.73 -4.88
CA ARG A 97 37.08 -10.07 -3.49
C ARG A 97 37.16 -8.85 -2.57
N ALA A 98 38.15 -7.97 -2.74
CA ALA A 98 38.24 -6.72 -1.99
C ALA A 98 37.09 -5.76 -2.37
N SER A 99 36.79 -5.63 -3.66
CA SER A 99 35.68 -4.82 -4.17
C SER A 99 34.33 -5.27 -3.60
N LEU A 100 34.07 -6.59 -3.52
CA LEU A 100 32.86 -7.15 -2.91
C LEU A 100 32.75 -6.81 -1.42
N ARG A 101 33.85 -6.88 -0.67
CA ARG A 101 33.87 -6.49 0.75
C ARG A 101 33.56 -5.00 0.91
N ASN A 102 34.19 -4.15 0.11
CA ASN A 102 33.97 -2.70 0.15
C ASN A 102 32.53 -2.33 -0.23
N ALA A 103 31.96 -2.97 -1.26
CA ALA A 103 30.56 -2.76 -1.66
C ALA A 103 29.61 -3.18 -0.54
N ASN A 104 29.88 -4.30 0.15
CA ASN A 104 29.08 -4.74 1.29
C ASN A 104 29.14 -3.77 2.49
N LEU A 105 30.32 -3.21 2.78
CA LEU A 105 30.46 -2.20 3.84
C LEU A 105 29.68 -0.94 3.50
N GLN A 106 29.82 -0.44 2.26
CA GLN A 106 29.07 0.72 1.77
C GLN A 106 27.56 0.47 1.78
N ALA A 107 27.09 -0.69 1.34
CA ALA A 107 25.68 -1.05 1.38
C ALA A 107 25.12 -1.04 2.81
N LYS A 108 25.86 -1.61 3.77
CA LYS A 108 25.48 -1.59 5.19
C LYS A 108 25.42 -0.17 5.76
N GLU A 109 26.38 0.68 5.41
CA GLU A 109 26.37 2.09 5.82
C GLU A 109 25.19 2.85 5.23
N ASN A 110 24.93 2.69 3.93
CA ASN A 110 23.82 3.36 3.25
C ASN A 110 22.47 2.92 3.81
N ILE A 111 22.27 1.62 4.04
CA ILE A 111 21.04 1.09 4.65
C ILE A 111 20.89 1.61 6.08
N ARG A 112 21.98 1.67 6.87
CA ARG A 112 21.93 2.24 8.22
C ARG A 112 21.54 3.71 8.20
N LYS A 113 22.09 4.50 7.27
CA LYS A 113 21.72 5.91 7.08
C LYS A 113 20.26 6.04 6.65
N ALA A 114 19.82 5.30 5.64
CA ALA A 114 18.42 5.30 5.20
C ALA A 114 17.47 4.92 6.33
N ALA A 115 17.80 3.90 7.13
CA ALA A 115 17.01 3.49 8.29
C ALA A 115 17.00 4.54 9.41
N GLN A 116 18.11 5.27 9.61
CA GLN A 116 18.18 6.39 10.54
C GLN A 116 17.33 7.56 10.06
N GLU A 117 17.40 7.92 8.78
CA GLU A 117 16.59 8.97 8.15
C GLU A 117 15.09 8.63 8.23
N GLU A 118 14.69 7.38 7.91
CA GLU A 118 13.31 6.92 8.09
C GLU A 118 12.88 7.00 9.56
N ARG A 119 13.74 6.59 10.49
CA ARG A 119 13.45 6.63 11.92
C ARG A 119 13.35 8.07 12.44
N GLU A 120 14.19 8.97 11.98
CA GLU A 120 14.16 10.40 12.32
C GLU A 120 12.91 11.06 11.73
N LEU A 121 12.48 10.69 10.52
CA LEU A 121 11.22 11.16 9.97
C LEU A 121 10.03 10.68 10.80
N LEU A 122 10.08 9.45 11.32
CA LEU A 122 9.00 8.85 12.12
C LEU A 122 8.99 9.29 13.60
N LEU A 123 10.16 9.51 14.21
CA LEU A 123 10.31 9.78 15.65
C LEU A 123 10.83 11.19 15.97
N GLY A 124 11.35 11.90 14.98
CA GLY A 124 11.97 13.22 15.12
C GLY A 124 10.93 14.33 15.21
N GLY A 125 10.60 14.69 16.44
CA GLY A 125 9.97 15.98 16.76
C GLY A 125 10.94 17.17 16.68
N GLY A 126 11.78 17.32 15.64
CA GLY A 126 12.80 18.39 15.56
C GLY A 126 13.09 18.92 14.15
N GLU A 127 13.32 20.24 14.04
CA GLU A 127 13.55 21.13 12.87
C GLU A 127 12.53 21.09 11.72
N GLU A 128 12.19 19.91 11.20
CA GLU A 128 11.06 19.79 10.27
C GLU A 128 9.73 20.01 10.99
N SER A 129 9.67 19.78 12.30
CA SER A 129 8.53 20.09 13.17
C SER A 129 8.32 21.60 13.36
N THR A 130 9.37 22.44 13.28
CA THR A 130 9.26 23.91 13.37
C THR A 130 8.92 24.54 12.02
N ILE A 131 9.46 24.01 10.91
CA ILE A 131 9.08 24.40 9.55
C ILE A 131 7.65 23.92 9.24
N ARG A 132 7.27 22.69 9.64
CA ARG A 132 5.88 22.23 9.62
C ARG A 132 5.00 23.05 10.56
N ARG A 133 5.42 23.48 11.75
CA ARG A 133 4.64 24.40 12.61
C ARG A 133 4.38 25.75 11.93
N ARG A 134 5.41 26.32 11.29
CA ARG A 134 5.32 27.58 10.54
C ARG A 134 4.38 27.45 9.34
N ASN A 135 4.47 26.33 8.62
CA ASN A 135 3.54 26.00 7.53
C ASN A 135 2.16 25.55 8.04
N LEU A 136 2.04 25.03 9.28
CA LEU A 136 0.78 24.72 9.95
C LEU A 136 0.05 25.98 10.39
N GLN A 137 0.75 27.08 10.69
CA GLN A 137 0.12 28.39 10.90
C GLN A 137 -0.48 28.96 9.61
N THR A 138 0.08 28.61 8.45
CA THR A 138 -0.53 28.91 7.13
C THR A 138 -1.62 27.89 6.77
N LYS A 139 -1.47 26.63 7.22
CA LYS A 139 -2.45 25.53 7.08
C LYS A 139 -3.52 25.49 8.19
N THR A 140 -3.51 26.42 9.14
CA THR A 140 -4.60 26.61 10.10
C THR A 140 -5.88 27.06 9.40
N GLY A 141 -5.77 27.61 8.18
CA GLY A 141 -6.90 27.81 7.28
C GLY A 141 -7.53 26.50 6.78
N MET A 142 -6.78 25.40 6.72
CA MET A 142 -7.30 24.08 6.34
C MET A 142 -7.84 23.29 7.56
N THR A 143 -7.25 23.44 8.75
CA THR A 143 -7.87 22.90 9.98
C THR A 143 -9.11 23.68 10.37
N SER A 144 -9.14 25.02 10.20
CA SER A 144 -10.37 25.80 10.35
C SER A 144 -11.42 25.43 9.29
N SER A 145 -11.00 25.00 8.08
CA SER A 145 -11.92 24.44 7.09
C SER A 145 -12.49 23.09 7.53
N ALA A 146 -11.67 22.20 8.10
CA ALA A 146 -12.14 20.91 8.62
C ALA A 146 -13.01 21.06 9.89
N GLU A 147 -12.67 22.00 10.78
CA GLU A 147 -13.49 22.41 11.91
C GLU A 147 -14.79 23.05 11.44
N SER A 148 -14.76 23.94 10.44
CA SER A 148 -15.95 24.54 9.83
C SER A 148 -16.86 23.49 9.18
N ILE A 149 -16.29 22.48 8.50
CA ILE A 149 -17.05 21.35 7.95
C ILE A 149 -17.67 20.52 9.08
N THR A 150 -16.94 20.22 10.15
CA THR A 150 -17.44 19.44 11.30
C THR A 150 -18.50 20.21 12.08
N GLU A 151 -18.31 21.52 12.26
CA GLU A 151 -19.25 22.45 12.89
C GLU A 151 -20.52 22.61 12.03
N SER A 152 -20.39 22.72 10.71
CA SER A 152 -21.50 22.74 9.76
C SER A 152 -22.29 21.43 9.78
N LEU A 153 -21.61 20.29 9.84
CA LEU A 153 -22.25 18.98 9.97
C LEU A 153 -22.97 18.85 11.32
N ARG A 154 -22.40 19.38 12.40
CA ARG A 154 -23.02 19.43 13.73
C ARG A 154 -24.27 20.32 13.75
N ARG A 155 -24.22 21.50 13.12
CA ARG A 155 -25.39 22.39 12.95
C ARG A 155 -26.46 21.72 12.09
N SER A 156 -26.06 21.08 10.99
CA SER A 156 -26.98 20.32 10.12
C SER A 156 -27.66 19.18 10.89
N ARG A 157 -26.91 18.45 11.74
CA ARG A 157 -27.47 17.45 12.65
C ARG A 157 -28.49 18.06 13.62
N GLN A 158 -28.20 19.22 14.20
CA GLN A 158 -29.14 19.90 15.12
C GLN A 158 -30.42 20.34 14.40
N MET A 159 -30.32 20.96 13.22
CA MET A 159 -31.48 21.35 12.41
C MET A 159 -32.32 20.14 12.01
N MET A 160 -31.69 19.04 11.63
CA MET A 160 -32.38 17.80 11.27
C MET A 160 -33.11 17.18 12.48
N VAL A 161 -32.51 17.18 13.67
CA VAL A 161 -33.19 16.74 14.90
C VAL A 161 -34.41 17.61 15.18
N GLN A 162 -34.27 18.94 15.05
CA GLN A 162 -35.39 19.86 15.23
C GLN A 162 -36.51 19.63 14.19
N GLU A 163 -36.17 19.33 12.95
CA GLU A 163 -37.16 19.03 11.89
C GLU A 163 -37.90 17.71 12.18
N VAL A 164 -37.22 16.71 12.73
CA VAL A 164 -37.84 15.45 13.16
C VAL A 164 -38.78 15.69 14.35
N GLU A 165 -38.37 16.47 15.34
CA GLU A 165 -39.23 16.83 16.48
C GLU A 165 -40.47 17.61 16.01
N ARG A 166 -40.29 18.56 15.09
CA ARG A 166 -41.39 19.31 14.48
C ARG A 166 -42.34 18.38 13.73
N SER A 167 -41.82 17.44 12.93
CA SER A 167 -42.62 16.44 12.21
C SER A 167 -43.38 15.50 13.14
N ALA A 168 -42.79 15.12 14.27
CA ALA A 168 -43.47 14.31 15.28
C ALA A 168 -44.64 15.08 15.91
N SER A 169 -44.45 16.38 16.21
CA SER A 169 -45.51 17.22 16.75
C SER A 169 -46.68 17.42 15.79
N THR A 170 -46.41 17.59 14.48
CA THR A 170 -47.47 17.72 13.47
C THR A 170 -48.18 16.40 13.20
N LEU A 171 -47.48 15.27 13.30
CA LEU A 171 -48.12 13.95 13.23
C LEU A 171 -49.06 13.73 14.43
N ALA A 172 -48.67 14.15 15.63
CA ALA A 172 -49.53 14.04 16.80
C ALA A 172 -50.83 14.86 16.65
N THR A 173 -50.74 16.09 16.11
CA THR A 173 -51.95 16.90 15.85
C THR A 173 -52.81 16.33 14.72
N PHE A 174 -52.20 15.69 13.72
CA PHE A 174 -52.93 14.99 12.67
C PHE A 174 -53.66 13.75 13.19
N ASP A 175 -53.04 12.99 14.09
CA ASP A 175 -53.68 11.83 14.73
C ASP A 175 -54.86 12.27 15.62
N GLU A 176 -54.69 13.34 16.40
CA GLU A 176 -55.78 13.93 17.18
C GLU A 176 -56.93 14.38 16.27
N SER A 177 -56.63 15.08 15.18
CA SER A 177 -57.63 15.52 14.20
C SER A 177 -58.35 14.34 13.54
N THR A 178 -57.62 13.27 13.22
CA THR A 178 -58.19 12.04 12.65
C THR A 178 -59.12 11.35 13.66
N SER A 179 -58.76 11.37 14.94
CA SER A 179 -59.61 10.82 16.01
C SER A 179 -60.93 11.61 16.14
N VAL A 180 -60.88 12.95 16.02
CA VAL A 180 -62.06 13.82 16.04
C VAL A 180 -62.93 13.56 14.80
N LEU A 181 -62.33 13.42 13.63
CA LEU A 181 -63.05 13.07 12.41
C LEU A 181 -63.74 11.71 12.52
N ARG A 182 -63.10 10.70 13.11
CA ARG A 182 -63.74 9.40 13.38
C ARG A 182 -64.91 9.51 14.35
N LYS A 183 -64.81 10.34 15.38
CA LYS A 183 -65.92 10.60 16.31
C LYS A 183 -67.08 11.26 15.57
N ALA A 184 -66.80 12.30 14.78
CA ALA A 184 -67.80 12.97 13.96
C ALA A 184 -68.47 12.02 12.96
N GLU A 185 -67.69 11.16 12.28
CA GLU A 185 -68.22 10.12 11.40
C GLU A 185 -69.20 9.20 12.14
N GLY A 186 -68.85 8.76 13.35
CA GLY A 186 -69.73 7.96 14.20
C GLY A 186 -71.04 8.68 14.56
N GLU A 187 -70.97 9.97 14.89
CA GLU A 187 -72.16 10.81 15.13
C GLU A 187 -73.04 10.93 13.88
N TYR A 188 -72.44 11.15 12.70
CA TYR A 188 -73.16 11.21 11.42
C TYR A 188 -73.82 9.88 11.06
N GLN A 189 -73.15 8.75 11.27
CA GLN A 189 -73.75 7.42 11.08
C GLN A 189 -74.92 7.21 12.06
N GLY A 190 -74.77 7.65 13.31
CA GLY A 190 -75.83 7.68 14.31
C GLY A 190 -77.04 8.51 13.84
N HIS A 191 -76.82 9.75 13.40
CA HIS A 191 -77.86 10.61 12.83
C HIS A 191 -78.54 9.99 11.61
N ARG A 192 -77.80 9.35 10.72
CA ARG A 192 -78.38 8.63 9.58
C ARG A 192 -79.29 7.49 10.01
N SER A 193 -78.91 6.74 11.05
CA SER A 193 -79.76 5.68 11.61
C SER A 193 -81.06 6.24 12.21
N LEU A 194 -80.97 7.37 12.93
CA LEU A 194 -82.14 8.06 13.48
C LEU A 194 -83.05 8.59 12.37
N LEU A 195 -82.51 9.24 11.34
CA LEU A 195 -83.27 9.73 10.18
C LEU A 195 -83.96 8.60 9.41
N SER A 196 -83.33 7.42 9.29
CA SER A 196 -83.98 6.25 8.70
C SER A 196 -85.17 5.78 9.54
N ARG A 197 -85.04 5.80 10.88
CA ARG A 197 -86.14 5.45 11.80
C ARG A 197 -87.27 6.47 11.74
N THR A 198 -86.97 7.77 11.74
CA THR A 198 -88.00 8.82 11.62
C THR A 198 -88.71 8.76 10.27
N ARG A 199 -88.00 8.49 9.17
CA ARG A 199 -88.62 8.23 7.86
C ARG A 199 -89.56 7.02 7.90
N GLY A 200 -89.15 5.94 8.56
CA GLY A 200 -90.00 4.76 8.76
C GLY A 200 -91.28 5.10 9.53
N LEU A 201 -91.15 5.82 10.65
CA LEU A 201 -92.27 6.28 11.47
C LEU A 201 -93.21 7.21 10.69
N LEU A 202 -92.68 8.18 9.96
CA LEU A 202 -93.48 9.06 9.09
C LEU A 202 -94.22 8.28 8.02
N SER A 203 -93.59 7.26 7.42
CA SER A 203 -94.27 6.40 6.44
C SER A 203 -95.40 5.59 7.07
N THR A 204 -95.23 5.09 8.30
CA THR A 204 -96.31 4.42 9.04
C THR A 204 -97.44 5.37 9.43
N MET A 205 -97.11 6.59 9.89
CA MET A 205 -98.11 7.61 10.21
C MET A 205 -98.88 8.04 8.95
N GLN A 206 -98.21 8.21 7.82
CA GLN A 206 -98.86 8.53 6.54
C GLN A 206 -99.81 7.42 6.09
N ARG A 207 -99.45 6.14 6.31
CA ARG A 207 -100.36 5.02 6.02
C ARG A 207 -101.58 5.02 6.95
N GLN A 208 -101.40 5.32 8.24
CA GLN A 208 -102.51 5.47 9.18
C GLN A 208 -103.43 6.62 8.76
N ASP A 209 -102.89 7.79 8.42
CA ASP A 209 -103.67 8.95 7.97
C ASP A 209 -104.46 8.69 6.68
N VAL A 210 -103.97 7.82 5.79
CA VAL A 210 -104.72 7.36 4.60
C VAL A 210 -105.83 6.38 4.96
N LEU A 211 -105.66 5.55 5.99
CA LEU A 211 -106.68 4.59 6.44
C LEU A 211 -107.75 5.22 7.34
N ASP A 212 -107.42 6.30 8.06
CA ASP A 212 -108.33 7.05 8.92
C ASP A 212 -109.22 8.05 8.14
N ARG A 213 -109.00 8.22 6.83
CA ARG A 213 -109.84 9.01 5.91
C ARG A 213 -110.80 8.13 5.11
#